data_AF-A0AAU3Q1P6-F1
#
_entry.id   AF-A0AAU3Q1P6-F1
#
_cell.length_a   1.000
_cell.length_b   1.000
_cell.length_c   1.000
_cell.angle_alpha   90.00
_cell.angle_beta   90.00
_cell.angle_gamma   90.00
#
_symmetry.space_group_name_H-M   'P 1'
#
loop_
_entity.id
_entity.type
_entity.pdbx_description
1 polymer ?
#
loop_
_entity_poly.entity_id
_entity_poly.type
_entity_poly.pdbx_seq_one_letter_code
_entity_poly.pdbx_strand_id
1 'polypeptide(L)'
;MVGMKTGSGIKTLESRLVEHLASRPRGAAHGDPTGDLTRVTRNCLAAAVRTLGPRSTPVRQPDEIAGSAVRWAREGIALESVLGAYHDGIRSGLEFLAAAAGDGDAEQVVAGTRLIVQALEMVTVAASAAYVEEHRLVAKEHQTAAQTLVSALLGGHGVAQLAKQTGITIAPVYQVVAVSIPRHPDEKRPGSGHAAARRKLRRVQSALADPFGSRALALLSTDGGTVLVPSEAASALTPLAMTAEVLELVSAVAEVPLTATVVAGRTERIPELAARAHELLDRVRKDRRPPGLYPVESTDPVVEADAVGIGDR
;
A
#
# COMPACT_ATOMS: atom_id res chain seq x y z
N MET A 1 -58.20 -26.56 27.62
CA MET A 1 -57.04 -27.42 27.93
C MET A 1 -56.49 -27.92 26.62
N VAL A 2 -55.16 -27.87 26.45
CA VAL A 2 -54.36 -28.25 25.25
C VAL A 2 -54.47 -27.22 24.11
N GLY A 3 -53.42 -26.59 23.60
CA GLY A 3 -51.98 -26.73 23.84
C GLY A 3 -51.26 -26.08 22.66
N MET A 4 -50.84 -24.83 22.86
CA MET A 4 -50.07 -24.01 21.92
C MET A 4 -48.71 -24.69 21.68
N LYS A 5 -48.52 -25.32 20.52
CA LYS A 5 -47.23 -25.86 20.05
C LYS A 5 -46.81 -25.17 18.75
N THR A 6 -46.44 -23.91 18.84
CA THR A 6 -45.77 -23.16 17.75
C THR A 6 -44.47 -22.50 18.19
N GLY A 7 -43.94 -22.85 19.38
CA GLY A 7 -42.74 -22.21 19.95
C GLY A 7 -41.44 -23.01 19.89
N SER A 8 -41.40 -24.23 19.34
CA SER A 8 -40.24 -25.14 19.55
C SER A 8 -39.33 -25.36 18.33
N GLY A 9 -39.67 -24.85 17.14
CA GLY A 9 -38.85 -25.02 15.93
C GLY A 9 -37.66 -24.04 15.83
N ILE A 10 -37.70 -22.94 16.58
CA ILE A 10 -36.68 -21.88 16.60
C ILE A 10 -35.54 -22.23 17.60
N LYS A 11 -35.26 -23.52 17.77
CA LYS A 11 -33.99 -23.98 18.34
C LYS A 11 -33.04 -24.31 17.19
N THR A 12 -32.50 -23.29 16.53
CA THR A 12 -32.96 -22.80 15.22
C THR A 12 -31.96 -23.36 14.20
N LEU A 13 -32.31 -23.49 12.92
CA LEU A 13 -31.36 -23.90 11.85
C LEU A 13 -30.04 -23.10 11.88
N GLU A 14 -30.10 -21.82 12.28
CA GLU A 14 -28.94 -20.97 12.59
C GLU A 14 -28.01 -21.57 13.66
N SER A 15 -28.52 -22.00 14.82
CA SER A 15 -27.71 -22.59 15.90
C SER A 15 -27.01 -23.87 15.43
N ARG A 16 -27.71 -24.67 14.62
CA ARG A 16 -27.14 -25.88 14.00
C ARG A 16 -26.09 -25.54 12.95
N LEU A 17 -26.29 -24.47 12.18
CA LEU A 17 -25.31 -23.98 11.20
C LEU A 17 -24.05 -23.45 11.89
N VAL A 18 -24.20 -22.67 12.96
CA VAL A 18 -23.08 -22.19 13.79
C VAL A 18 -22.30 -23.34 14.39
N GLU A 19 -22.99 -24.35 14.93
CA GLU A 19 -22.37 -25.55 15.48
C GLU A 19 -21.63 -26.37 14.42
N HIS A 20 -22.23 -26.53 13.23
CA HIS A 20 -21.59 -27.19 12.09
C HIS A 20 -20.32 -26.46 11.64
N LEU A 21 -20.40 -25.13 11.48
CA LEU A 21 -19.25 -24.31 11.10
C LEU A 21 -18.15 -24.32 12.16
N ALA A 22 -18.50 -24.37 13.45
CA ALA A 22 -17.54 -24.45 14.55
C ALA A 22 -16.99 -25.88 14.79
N SER A 23 -17.60 -26.91 14.21
CA SER A 23 -17.21 -28.31 14.42
C SER A 23 -15.90 -28.66 13.70
N ARG A 24 -15.10 -29.53 14.33
CA ARG A 24 -13.80 -29.94 13.80
C ARG A 24 -14.00 -30.93 12.63
N PRO A 25 -13.32 -30.76 11.49
CA PRO A 25 -13.32 -31.79 10.46
C PRO A 25 -12.64 -33.05 11.01
N ARG A 26 -13.26 -34.22 10.77
CA ARG A 26 -12.61 -35.50 11.04
C ARG A 26 -11.41 -35.65 10.10
N GLY A 27 -10.20 -35.42 10.61
CA GLY A 27 -8.95 -35.64 9.85
C GLY A 27 -7.83 -34.61 10.03
N ALA A 28 -8.04 -33.47 10.71
CA ALA A 28 -6.97 -32.48 10.89
C ALA A 28 -5.94 -32.93 11.94
N ALA A 29 -4.77 -33.38 11.48
CA ALA A 29 -3.60 -33.64 12.32
C ALA A 29 -3.16 -32.36 13.05
N HIS A 30 -2.64 -32.50 14.28
CA HIS A 30 -2.16 -31.37 15.05
C HIS A 30 -0.83 -30.86 14.46
N GLY A 31 -0.75 -29.57 14.11
CA GLY A 31 0.50 -28.91 13.71
C GLY A 31 0.63 -28.48 12.23
N ASP A 32 -0.38 -28.70 11.39
CA ASP A 32 -0.38 -28.17 10.02
C ASP A 32 -0.87 -26.71 9.98
N PRO A 33 -0.06 -25.74 9.49
CA PRO A 33 -0.50 -24.35 9.35
C PRO A 33 -1.77 -24.18 8.49
N THR A 34 -2.02 -25.09 7.55
CA THR A 34 -3.26 -25.12 6.72
C THR A 34 -4.48 -25.55 7.54
N GLY A 35 -4.27 -26.50 8.46
CA GLY A 35 -5.28 -26.96 9.41
C GLY A 35 -5.68 -25.87 10.41
N ASP A 36 -4.74 -25.01 10.80
CA ASP A 36 -5.04 -23.87 11.68
C ASP A 36 -5.78 -22.75 10.96
N LEU A 37 -5.38 -22.42 9.72
CA LEU A 37 -6.10 -21.47 8.87
C LEU A 37 -7.57 -21.90 8.65
N THR A 38 -7.79 -23.17 8.31
CA THR A 38 -9.14 -23.72 8.11
C THR A 38 -9.99 -23.64 9.38
N ARG A 39 -9.38 -23.87 10.56
CA ARG A 39 -10.06 -23.79 11.85
C ARG A 39 -10.46 -22.35 12.19
N VAL A 40 -9.53 -21.42 12.02
CA VAL A 40 -9.77 -20.02 12.38
C VAL A 40 -10.75 -19.36 11.41
N THR A 41 -10.67 -19.64 10.10
CA THR A 41 -11.66 -19.15 9.11
C THR A 41 -13.07 -19.66 9.38
N ARG A 42 -13.21 -20.92 9.80
CA ARG A 42 -14.49 -21.48 10.26
C ARG A 42 -15.05 -20.79 11.51
N ASN A 43 -14.19 -20.48 12.47
CA ASN A 43 -14.59 -19.70 13.65
C ASN A 43 -15.04 -18.28 13.27
N CYS A 44 -14.35 -17.64 12.31
CA CYS A 44 -14.75 -16.35 11.77
C CYS A 44 -16.10 -16.40 11.06
N LEU A 45 -16.38 -17.46 10.28
CA LEU A 45 -17.70 -17.68 9.68
C LEU A 45 -18.79 -17.91 10.73
N ALA A 46 -18.52 -18.73 11.75
CA ALA A 46 -19.44 -18.95 12.86
C ALA A 46 -19.73 -17.64 13.63
N ALA A 47 -18.71 -16.80 13.84
CA ALA A 47 -18.86 -15.47 14.43
C ALA A 47 -19.73 -14.56 13.56
N ALA A 48 -19.49 -14.51 12.25
CA ALA A 48 -20.30 -13.72 11.31
C ALA A 48 -21.77 -14.16 11.29
N VAL A 49 -22.04 -15.47 11.26
CA VAL A 49 -23.41 -16.01 11.34
C VAL A 49 -24.09 -15.62 12.64
N ARG A 50 -23.40 -15.68 13.79
CA ARG A 50 -23.95 -15.20 15.08
C ARG A 50 -24.27 -13.70 15.02
N THR A 51 -23.37 -12.87 14.47
CA THR A 51 -23.58 -11.43 14.35
C THR A 51 -24.80 -11.08 13.49
N LEU A 52 -25.06 -11.85 12.44
CA LEU A 52 -26.17 -11.62 11.50
C LEU A 52 -27.51 -12.21 11.99
N GLY A 53 -27.52 -12.99 13.06
CA GLY A 53 -28.72 -13.61 13.61
C GLY A 53 -29.78 -12.59 14.10
N PRO A 54 -31.08 -12.94 14.09
CA PRO A 54 -32.19 -12.02 14.44
C PRO A 54 -32.19 -11.54 15.90
N ARG A 55 -31.34 -12.09 16.76
CA ARG A 55 -31.21 -11.71 18.19
C ARG A 55 -29.97 -10.86 18.48
N SER A 56 -29.27 -10.41 17.44
CA SER A 56 -28.03 -9.66 17.61
C SER A 56 -28.30 -8.18 17.79
N THR A 57 -27.69 -7.59 18.82
CA THR A 57 -27.58 -6.14 18.94
C THR A 57 -26.70 -5.61 17.80
N PRO A 58 -26.90 -4.37 17.32
CA PRO A 58 -26.11 -3.81 16.23
C PRO A 58 -24.69 -3.54 16.74
N VAL A 59 -23.86 -4.57 16.72
CA VAL A 59 -22.44 -4.45 17.06
C VAL A 59 -21.67 -4.53 15.76
N ARG A 60 -20.85 -3.48 15.59
CA ARG A 60 -19.66 -3.37 14.74
C ARG A 60 -19.10 -4.72 14.28
N GLN A 61 -18.64 -4.76 13.03
CA GLN A 61 -17.86 -5.87 12.44
C GLN A 61 -17.01 -6.58 13.51
N PRO A 62 -17.12 -7.91 13.71
CA PRO A 62 -16.42 -8.58 14.80
C PRO A 62 -14.91 -8.31 14.74
N ASP A 63 -14.36 -7.71 15.79
CA ASP A 63 -12.92 -7.42 15.92
C ASP A 63 -12.07 -8.71 15.73
N GLU A 64 -12.66 -9.87 16.00
CA GLU A 64 -12.05 -11.20 15.80
C GLU A 64 -11.76 -11.52 14.31
N ILE A 65 -12.62 -11.09 13.38
CA ILE A 65 -12.46 -11.37 11.94
C ILE A 65 -11.35 -10.47 11.39
N ALA A 66 -11.39 -9.17 11.70
CA ALA A 66 -10.36 -8.23 11.30
C ALA A 66 -9.01 -8.55 11.97
N GLY A 67 -9.01 -8.90 13.27
CA GLY A 67 -7.81 -9.24 14.02
C GLY A 67 -7.10 -10.51 13.50
N SER A 68 -7.86 -11.54 13.12
CA SER A 68 -7.29 -12.73 12.47
C SER A 68 -6.69 -12.40 11.11
N ALA A 69 -7.37 -11.59 10.30
CA ALA A 69 -6.88 -11.18 8.99
C ALA A 69 -5.61 -10.32 9.06
N VAL A 70 -5.52 -9.39 10.02
CA VAL A 70 -4.30 -8.62 10.30
C VAL A 70 -3.14 -9.54 10.65
N ARG A 71 -3.35 -10.54 11.51
CA ARG A 71 -2.32 -11.50 11.90
C ARG A 71 -1.81 -12.28 10.69
N TRP A 72 -2.71 -12.81 9.87
CA TRP A 72 -2.34 -13.58 8.67
C TRP A 72 -1.57 -12.75 7.65
N ALA A 73 -1.97 -11.49 7.44
CA ALA A 73 -1.23 -10.57 6.58
C ALA A 73 0.22 -10.38 7.07
N ARG A 74 0.43 -10.26 8.39
CA ARG A 74 1.77 -10.15 9.00
C ARG A 74 2.57 -11.45 8.93
N GLU A 75 1.91 -12.59 9.01
CA GLU A 75 2.51 -13.92 8.88
C GLU A 75 2.79 -14.31 7.40
N GLY A 76 2.38 -13.46 6.45
CA GLY A 76 2.63 -13.67 5.01
C GLY A 76 1.69 -14.70 4.35
N ILE A 77 0.57 -15.03 5.00
CA ILE A 77 -0.44 -15.91 4.41
C ILE A 77 -1.17 -15.12 3.32
N ALA A 78 -1.21 -15.68 2.11
CA ALA A 78 -1.81 -15.01 0.96
C ALA A 78 -3.34 -14.87 1.12
N LEU A 79 -3.90 -13.74 0.68
CA LEU A 79 -5.34 -13.46 0.78
C LEU A 79 -6.16 -14.52 0.03
N GLU A 80 -5.68 -15.02 -1.10
CA GLU A 80 -6.31 -16.09 -1.85
C GLU A 80 -6.50 -17.37 -1.03
N SER A 81 -5.55 -17.72 -0.17
CA SER A 81 -5.63 -18.90 0.71
C SER A 81 -6.71 -18.72 1.77
N VAL A 82 -6.79 -17.52 2.35
CA VAL A 82 -7.82 -17.16 3.34
C VAL A 82 -9.22 -17.19 2.70
N LEU A 83 -9.36 -16.58 1.52
CA LEU A 83 -10.62 -16.57 0.78
C LEU A 83 -11.02 -17.99 0.36
N GLY A 84 -10.08 -18.82 -0.12
CA GLY A 84 -10.33 -20.22 -0.45
C GLY A 84 -10.91 -20.99 0.74
N ALA A 85 -10.30 -20.85 1.91
CA ALA A 85 -10.78 -21.49 3.13
C ALA A 85 -12.19 -21.01 3.56
N TYR A 86 -12.51 -19.72 3.38
CA TYR A 86 -13.88 -19.24 3.57
C TYR A 86 -14.87 -19.89 2.62
N HIS A 87 -14.55 -19.94 1.32
CA HIS A 87 -15.43 -20.56 0.31
C HIS A 87 -15.64 -22.06 0.59
N ASP A 88 -14.62 -22.77 1.05
CA ASP A 88 -14.75 -24.17 1.45
C ASP A 88 -15.64 -24.33 2.69
N GLY A 89 -15.53 -23.43 3.67
CA GLY A 89 -16.43 -23.37 4.82
C GLY A 89 -17.90 -23.13 4.43
N ILE A 90 -18.13 -22.21 3.49
CA ILE A 90 -19.47 -21.93 2.94
C ILE A 90 -20.03 -23.12 2.17
N ARG A 91 -19.22 -23.77 1.31
CA ARG A 91 -19.64 -24.97 0.57
C ARG A 91 -20.09 -26.06 1.54
N SER A 92 -19.32 -26.30 2.59
CA SER A 92 -19.67 -27.27 3.64
C SER A 92 -20.95 -26.88 4.40
N GLY A 93 -21.18 -25.59 4.66
CA GLY A 93 -22.42 -25.13 5.29
C GLY A 93 -23.64 -25.24 4.37
N LEU A 94 -23.49 -25.01 3.07
CA LEU A 94 -24.54 -25.23 2.07
C LEU A 94 -24.90 -26.72 1.94
N GLU A 95 -23.90 -27.61 1.91
CA GLU A 95 -24.12 -29.06 1.93
C GLU A 95 -24.88 -29.49 3.20
N PHE A 96 -24.53 -28.91 4.35
CA PHE A 96 -25.27 -29.14 5.60
C PHE A 96 -26.73 -28.68 5.51
N LEU A 97 -26.99 -27.48 4.98
CA LEU A 97 -28.34 -26.98 4.78
C LEU A 97 -29.15 -27.87 3.82
N ALA A 98 -28.53 -28.34 2.73
CA ALA A 98 -29.15 -29.24 1.78
C ALA A 98 -29.48 -30.61 2.39
N ALA A 99 -28.58 -31.17 3.21
CA ALA A 99 -28.83 -32.42 3.94
C ALA A 99 -29.91 -32.26 5.02
N ALA A 100 -29.98 -31.08 5.64
CA ALA A 100 -31.03 -30.74 6.61
C ALA A 100 -32.39 -30.43 5.96
N ALA A 101 -32.44 -30.26 4.64
CA ALA A 101 -33.62 -29.82 3.91
C ALA A 101 -34.73 -30.88 3.80
N GLY A 102 -34.45 -32.18 4.00
CA GLY A 102 -35.39 -33.34 4.08
C GLY A 102 -36.89 -33.08 3.77
N ASP A 103 -37.78 -33.38 4.73
CA ASP A 103 -39.19 -32.91 4.72
C ASP A 103 -39.32 -31.47 5.27
N GLY A 104 -38.27 -30.66 5.11
CA GLY A 104 -38.14 -29.34 5.72
C GLY A 104 -38.93 -28.25 5.01
N ASP A 105 -39.28 -27.22 5.77
CA ASP A 105 -39.88 -25.98 5.27
C ASP A 105 -38.90 -25.25 4.35
N ALA A 106 -39.24 -25.12 3.07
CA ALA A 106 -38.44 -24.45 2.05
C ALA A 106 -38.05 -23.01 2.45
N GLU A 107 -38.88 -22.34 3.26
CA GLU A 107 -38.60 -21.00 3.76
C GLU A 107 -37.38 -20.99 4.70
N GLN A 108 -37.18 -22.04 5.50
CA GLN A 108 -36.04 -22.16 6.40
C GLN A 108 -34.73 -22.38 5.65
N VAL A 109 -34.76 -23.17 4.57
CA VAL A 109 -33.60 -23.39 3.71
C VAL A 109 -33.18 -22.07 3.06
N VAL A 110 -34.14 -21.32 2.49
CA VAL A 110 -33.88 -20.00 1.90
C VAL A 110 -33.32 -19.02 2.94
N ALA A 111 -33.87 -19.00 4.15
CA ALA A 111 -33.36 -18.16 5.23
C ALA A 111 -31.91 -18.53 5.62
N GLY A 112 -31.59 -19.83 5.72
CA GLY A 112 -30.24 -20.33 5.99
C GLY A 112 -29.25 -19.97 4.88
N THR A 113 -29.64 -20.09 3.60
CA THR A 113 -28.82 -19.69 2.46
C THR A 113 -28.57 -18.19 2.44
N ARG A 114 -29.57 -17.35 2.74
CA ARG A 114 -29.36 -15.89 2.84
C ARG A 114 -28.37 -15.55 3.93
N LEU A 115 -28.50 -16.17 5.10
CA LEU A 115 -27.61 -15.96 6.23
C LEU A 115 -26.16 -16.35 5.91
N ILE A 116 -25.95 -17.49 5.24
CA ILE A 116 -24.59 -17.95 4.91
C ILE A 116 -23.92 -17.06 3.85
N VAL A 117 -24.68 -16.54 2.89
CA VAL A 117 -24.18 -15.60 1.87
C VAL A 117 -23.80 -14.26 2.51
N GLN A 118 -24.63 -13.74 3.42
CA GLN A 118 -24.32 -12.53 4.18
C GLN A 118 -23.08 -12.71 5.07
N ALA A 119 -22.91 -13.89 5.67
CA ALA A 119 -21.72 -14.21 6.45
C ALA A 119 -20.46 -14.22 5.56
N LEU A 120 -20.53 -14.79 4.35
CA LEU A 120 -19.44 -14.76 3.37
C LEU A 120 -19.07 -13.33 2.97
N GLU A 121 -20.07 -12.49 2.69
CA GLU A 121 -19.85 -11.07 2.37
C GLU A 121 -19.11 -10.37 3.52
N MET A 122 -19.60 -10.54 4.75
CA MET A 122 -19.01 -9.92 5.94
C MET A 122 -17.54 -10.30 6.13
N VAL A 123 -17.21 -11.60 6.06
CA VAL A 123 -15.83 -12.07 6.26
C VAL A 123 -14.91 -11.65 5.11
N THR A 124 -15.43 -11.63 3.88
CA THR A 124 -14.66 -11.26 2.68
C THR A 124 -14.30 -9.76 2.71
N VAL A 125 -15.28 -8.91 3.01
CA VAL A 125 -15.06 -7.45 3.12
C VAL A 125 -14.11 -7.14 4.27
N ALA A 126 -14.30 -7.76 5.43
CA ALA A 126 -13.44 -7.56 6.60
C ALA A 126 -11.99 -8.00 6.32
N ALA A 127 -11.79 -9.20 5.77
CA ALA A 127 -10.46 -9.71 5.46
C ALA A 127 -9.75 -8.87 4.38
N SER A 128 -10.46 -8.54 3.30
CA SER A 128 -9.88 -7.72 2.22
C SER A 128 -9.49 -6.32 2.71
N ALA A 129 -10.34 -5.68 3.52
CA ALA A 129 -10.04 -4.38 4.11
C ALA A 129 -8.82 -4.44 5.04
N ALA A 130 -8.72 -5.47 5.89
CA ALA A 130 -7.60 -5.66 6.79
C ALA A 130 -6.27 -5.86 6.05
N TYR A 131 -6.26 -6.70 5.00
CA TYR A 131 -5.06 -6.91 4.17
C TYR A 131 -4.62 -5.62 3.47
N VAL A 132 -5.56 -4.88 2.87
CA VAL A 132 -5.25 -3.60 2.22
C VAL A 132 -4.70 -2.58 3.22
N GLU A 133 -5.26 -2.51 4.42
CA GLU A 133 -4.80 -1.56 5.44
C GLU A 133 -3.41 -1.95 5.99
N GLU A 134 -3.16 -3.23 6.25
CA GLU A 134 -1.82 -3.69 6.67
C GLU A 134 -0.76 -3.42 5.60
N HIS A 135 -1.06 -3.67 4.32
CA HIS A 135 -0.14 -3.29 3.22
C HIS A 135 0.08 -1.78 3.15
N ARG A 136 -0.95 -0.97 3.39
CA ARG A 136 -0.82 0.50 3.45
C ARG A 136 0.03 0.95 4.64
N LEU A 137 -0.11 0.31 5.80
CA LEU A 137 0.70 0.60 6.98
C LEU A 137 2.18 0.34 6.70
N VAL A 138 2.52 -0.84 6.17
CA VAL A 138 3.91 -1.18 5.80
C VAL A 138 4.46 -0.20 4.76
N ALA A 139 3.68 0.13 3.73
CA ALA A 139 4.09 1.11 2.73
C ALA A 139 4.30 2.51 3.33
N LYS A 140 3.45 2.92 4.28
CA LYS A 140 3.55 4.21 4.97
C LYS A 140 4.74 4.26 5.93
N GLU A 141 5.06 3.17 6.61
CA GLU A 141 6.26 3.06 7.45
C GLU A 141 7.52 3.19 6.59
N HIS A 142 7.59 2.47 5.48
CA HIS A 142 8.70 2.58 4.53
C HIS A 142 8.82 4.00 3.97
N GLN A 143 7.71 4.64 3.61
CA GLN A 143 7.69 6.03 3.15
C GLN A 143 8.16 7.01 4.25
N THR A 144 7.76 6.80 5.50
CA THR A 144 8.16 7.63 6.64
C THR A 144 9.64 7.48 6.93
N ALA A 145 10.17 6.25 6.91
CA ALA A 145 11.59 5.95 7.04
C ALA A 145 12.41 6.63 5.93
N ALA A 146 11.96 6.52 4.67
CA ALA A 146 12.60 7.18 3.54
C ALA A 146 12.59 8.70 3.67
N GLN A 147 11.46 9.32 4.04
CA GLN A 147 11.37 10.78 4.26
C GLN A 147 12.27 11.25 5.40
N THR A 148 12.37 10.48 6.49
CA THR A 148 13.26 10.77 7.61
C THR A 148 14.71 10.71 7.14
N LEU A 149 15.07 9.72 6.32
CA LEU A 149 16.41 9.59 5.76
C LEU A 149 16.75 10.73 4.80
N VAL A 150 15.83 11.13 3.91
CA VAL A 150 16.04 12.32 3.05
C VAL A 150 16.26 13.57 3.90
N SER A 151 15.44 13.77 4.93
CA SER A 151 15.56 14.93 5.82
C SER A 151 16.92 14.93 6.55
N ALA A 152 17.40 13.76 6.97
CA ALA A 152 18.73 13.59 7.57
C ALA A 152 19.86 13.86 6.57
N LEU A 153 19.74 13.40 5.32
CA LEU A 153 20.71 13.64 4.24
C LEU A 153 20.77 15.12 3.86
N LEU A 154 19.61 15.79 3.74
CA LEU A 154 19.52 17.23 3.48
C LEU A 154 20.01 18.06 4.67
N GLY A 155 19.80 17.57 5.89
CA GLY A 155 20.29 18.20 7.10
C GLY A 155 21.78 17.95 7.37
N GLY A 156 22.38 16.90 6.80
CA GLY A 156 23.79 16.52 7.01
C GLY A 156 24.10 15.79 8.32
N HIS A 157 23.09 15.31 9.05
CA HIS A 157 23.27 14.73 10.40
C HIS A 157 22.59 13.36 10.53
N GLY A 158 23.16 12.44 11.33
CA GLY A 158 22.49 11.17 11.71
C GLY A 158 22.36 10.11 10.61
N VAL A 159 22.94 10.37 9.44
CA VAL A 159 22.79 9.57 8.21
C VAL A 159 23.17 8.08 8.40
N ALA A 160 24.32 7.80 8.99
CA ALA A 160 24.82 6.43 9.17
C ALA A 160 23.99 5.61 10.18
N GLN A 161 23.47 6.24 11.24
CA GLN A 161 22.63 5.58 12.24
C GLN A 161 21.24 5.28 11.65
N LEU A 162 20.68 6.24 10.93
CA LEU A 162 19.34 6.12 10.36
C LEU A 162 19.29 5.13 9.19
N ALA A 163 20.33 5.04 8.35
CA ALA A 163 20.44 3.99 7.33
C ALA A 163 20.40 2.58 7.93
N LYS A 164 21.15 2.35 9.02
CA LYS A 164 21.13 1.06 9.71
C LYS A 164 19.77 0.71 10.29
N GLN A 165 19.06 1.70 10.83
CA GLN A 165 17.72 1.51 11.41
C GLN A 165 16.63 1.30 10.36
N THR A 166 16.73 1.99 9.23
CA THR A 166 15.72 1.96 8.15
C THR A 166 15.96 0.84 7.13
N GLY A 167 17.16 0.25 7.11
CA GLY A 167 17.55 -0.77 6.14
C GLY A 167 17.77 -0.24 4.72
N ILE A 168 17.74 1.09 4.53
CA ILE A 168 17.95 1.72 3.23
C ILE A 168 19.44 1.89 2.97
N THR A 169 19.92 1.33 1.86
CA THR A 169 21.31 1.50 1.41
C THR A 169 21.55 2.92 0.91
N ILE A 170 22.61 3.55 1.41
CA ILE A 170 23.04 4.88 0.99
C ILE A 170 24.11 4.73 -0.07
N ALA A 171 23.90 5.35 -1.24
CA ALA A 171 24.89 5.38 -2.31
C ALA A 171 26.03 6.36 -1.97
N PRO A 172 27.22 6.22 -2.56
CA PRO A 172 28.32 7.16 -2.34
C PRO A 172 28.12 8.49 -3.07
N VAL A 173 27.33 8.50 -4.15
CA VAL A 173 27.09 9.65 -5.04
C VAL A 173 25.60 9.72 -5.36
N TYR A 174 25.06 10.94 -5.34
CA TYR A 174 23.67 11.23 -5.70
C TYR A 174 23.61 12.36 -6.72
N GLN A 175 22.62 12.28 -7.61
CA GLN A 175 22.05 13.45 -8.24
C GLN A 175 21.03 14.07 -7.29
N VAL A 176 21.27 15.32 -6.91
CA VAL A 176 20.36 16.14 -6.12
C VAL A 176 19.53 16.98 -7.08
N VAL A 177 18.23 16.73 -7.10
CA VAL A 177 17.29 17.35 -8.03
C VAL A 177 16.32 18.22 -7.25
N ALA A 178 16.32 19.53 -7.48
CA ALA A 178 15.29 20.42 -6.95
C ALA A 178 14.17 20.55 -7.98
N VAL A 179 12.93 20.25 -7.59
CA VAL A 179 11.77 20.22 -8.49
C VAL A 179 10.75 21.26 -8.06
N SER A 180 10.23 22.04 -9.01
CA SER A 180 9.07 22.90 -8.85
C SER A 180 7.85 22.28 -9.52
N ILE A 181 6.74 22.24 -8.77
CA ILE A 181 5.46 21.72 -9.21
C ILE A 181 4.49 22.91 -9.30
N PRO A 182 4.16 23.42 -10.50
CA PRO A 182 3.25 24.54 -10.63
C PRO A 182 1.85 24.21 -10.10
N ARG A 183 1.11 25.27 -9.75
CA ARG A 183 -0.28 25.14 -9.30
C ARG A 183 -1.19 24.74 -10.46
N HIS A 184 -1.97 23.68 -10.26
CA HIS A 184 -2.96 23.25 -11.24
C HIS A 184 -4.21 24.15 -11.17
N PRO A 185 -4.90 24.44 -12.29
CA PRO A 185 -6.14 25.24 -12.28
C PRO A 185 -7.20 24.73 -11.28
N ASP A 186 -7.30 23.42 -11.12
CA ASP A 186 -8.18 22.74 -10.14
C ASP A 186 -7.94 23.17 -8.69
N GLU A 187 -6.73 23.65 -8.36
CA GLU A 187 -6.41 24.14 -7.02
C GLU A 187 -7.09 25.49 -6.73
N LYS A 188 -7.50 26.23 -7.76
CA LYS A 188 -8.19 27.52 -7.63
C LYS A 188 -9.69 27.37 -7.33
N ARG A 189 -10.23 26.15 -7.35
CA ARG A 189 -11.65 25.91 -7.07
C ARG A 189 -11.97 26.08 -5.57
N PRO A 190 -12.96 26.89 -5.20
CA PRO A 190 -13.41 27.02 -3.81
C PRO A 190 -13.76 25.66 -3.20
N GLY A 191 -13.35 25.42 -1.96
CA GLY A 191 -13.71 24.22 -1.19
C GLY A 191 -12.97 22.92 -1.55
N SER A 192 -12.28 22.83 -2.69
CA SER A 192 -11.60 21.60 -3.14
C SER A 192 -10.11 21.76 -3.47
N GLY A 193 -9.57 22.98 -3.41
CA GLY A 193 -8.19 23.26 -3.80
C GLY A 193 -7.13 22.41 -3.09
N HIS A 194 -7.27 22.20 -1.77
CA HIS A 194 -6.36 21.34 -1.00
C HIS A 194 -6.40 19.87 -1.43
N ALA A 195 -7.58 19.35 -1.77
CA ALA A 195 -7.71 17.98 -2.27
C ALA A 195 -7.11 17.84 -3.67
N ALA A 196 -7.26 18.85 -4.53
CA ALA A 196 -6.62 18.91 -5.84
C ALA A 196 -5.08 18.95 -5.73
N ALA A 197 -4.53 19.79 -4.86
CA ALA A 197 -3.09 19.87 -4.62
C ALA A 197 -2.49 18.54 -4.13
N ARG A 198 -3.19 17.84 -3.22
CA ARG A 198 -2.78 16.50 -2.74
C ARG A 198 -2.86 15.43 -3.84
N ARG A 199 -3.91 15.45 -4.66
CA ARG A 199 -4.02 14.53 -5.81
C ARG A 199 -2.88 14.76 -6.80
N LYS A 200 -2.58 16.02 -7.13
CA LYS A 200 -1.45 16.42 -7.96
C LYS A 200 -0.13 15.87 -7.41
N LEU A 201 0.16 16.13 -6.13
CA LEU A 201 1.37 15.63 -5.48
C LEU A 201 1.47 14.10 -5.55
N ARG A 202 0.36 13.39 -5.32
CA ARG A 202 0.33 11.92 -5.43
C ARG A 202 0.66 11.45 -6.84
N ARG A 203 0.14 12.10 -7.88
CA ARG A 203 0.48 11.77 -9.28
C ARG A 203 1.97 11.97 -9.57
N VAL A 204 2.56 13.07 -9.10
CA VAL A 204 4.00 13.31 -9.25
C VAL A 204 4.82 12.23 -8.53
N GLN A 205 4.45 11.87 -7.30
CA GLN A 205 5.13 10.82 -6.54
C GLN A 205 5.01 9.45 -7.22
N SER A 206 3.83 9.10 -7.75
CA SER A 206 3.64 7.87 -8.52
C SER A 206 4.44 7.87 -9.83
N ALA A 207 4.45 8.98 -10.56
CA ALA A 207 5.19 9.10 -11.81
C ALA A 207 6.72 8.99 -11.62
N LEU A 208 7.24 9.41 -10.46
CA LEU A 208 8.65 9.22 -10.09
C LEU A 208 8.96 7.77 -9.69
N ALA A 209 7.98 7.01 -9.18
CA ALA A 209 8.20 5.64 -8.74
C ALA A 209 8.45 4.68 -9.92
N ASP A 210 7.88 4.95 -11.10
CA ASP A 210 8.06 4.10 -12.28
C ASP A 210 9.53 4.06 -12.79
N PRO A 211 10.19 5.20 -13.08
CA PRO A 211 11.57 5.20 -13.56
C PRO A 211 12.59 4.88 -12.46
N PHE A 212 12.30 5.22 -11.20
CA PHE A 212 13.29 5.13 -10.11
C PHE A 212 13.05 4.01 -9.09
N GLY A 213 11.86 3.41 -9.07
CA GLY A 213 11.46 2.44 -8.06
C GLY A 213 11.56 2.99 -6.64
N SER A 214 12.01 2.14 -5.71
CA SER A 214 12.29 2.50 -4.32
C SER A 214 13.68 3.13 -4.10
N ARG A 215 14.49 3.30 -5.16
CA ARG A 215 15.88 3.76 -5.04
C ARG A 215 16.02 5.28 -4.96
N ALA A 216 15.15 6.03 -5.63
CA ALA A 216 15.14 7.48 -5.47
C ALA A 216 14.45 7.87 -4.17
N LEU A 217 15.12 8.74 -3.41
CA LEU A 217 14.60 9.24 -2.15
C LEU A 217 14.05 10.65 -2.36
N ALA A 218 12.75 10.84 -2.18
CA ALA A 218 12.07 12.10 -2.48
C ALA A 218 11.43 12.73 -1.23
N LEU A 219 11.65 14.04 -1.05
CA LEU A 219 10.96 14.89 -0.10
C LEU A 219 10.23 16.00 -0.87
N LEU A 220 8.95 15.78 -1.14
CA LEU A 220 8.12 16.64 -1.98
C LEU A 220 6.92 17.22 -1.20
N SER A 221 6.63 18.48 -1.50
CA SER A 221 5.45 19.24 -1.06
C SER A 221 4.56 19.58 -2.26
N THR A 222 3.43 20.25 -2.03
CA THR A 222 2.48 20.64 -3.10
C THR A 222 3.04 21.60 -4.14
N ASP A 223 4.12 22.33 -3.80
CA ASP A 223 4.74 23.33 -4.67
C ASP A 223 6.09 22.86 -5.25
N GLY A 224 6.61 21.72 -4.80
CA GLY A 224 7.94 21.23 -5.17
C GLY A 224 8.69 20.54 -4.04
N GLY A 225 9.98 20.27 -4.23
CA GLY A 225 10.85 19.70 -3.21
C GLY A 225 12.16 19.16 -3.77
N THR A 226 12.75 18.18 -3.09
CA THR A 226 14.04 17.59 -3.47
C THR A 226 13.89 16.09 -3.76
N VAL A 227 14.53 15.63 -4.82
CA VAL A 227 14.66 14.20 -5.17
C VAL A 227 16.14 13.87 -5.21
N LEU A 228 16.54 12.81 -4.50
CA LEU A 228 17.89 12.26 -4.48
C LEU A 228 17.90 10.97 -5.30
N VAL A 229 18.59 10.98 -6.44
CA VAL A 229 18.72 9.82 -7.32
C VAL A 229 20.12 9.21 -7.14
N PRO A 230 20.24 7.96 -6.67
CA PRO A 230 21.53 7.28 -6.56
C PRO A 230 22.23 7.19 -7.92
N SER A 231 23.48 7.63 -7.98
CA SER A 231 24.34 7.43 -9.15
C SER A 231 25.18 6.17 -8.93
N GLU A 232 24.63 5.00 -9.23
CA GLU A 232 25.36 3.73 -9.15
C GLU A 232 26.06 3.42 -10.47
N ALA A 233 27.38 3.33 -10.45
CA ALA A 233 28.17 2.84 -11.60
C ALA A 233 27.97 1.34 -11.88
N ALA A 234 27.35 0.59 -10.96
CA ALA A 234 27.36 -0.88 -10.96
C ALA A 234 26.13 -1.55 -11.61
N SER A 235 25.06 -0.81 -11.97
CA SER A 235 23.89 -1.42 -12.59
C SER A 235 24.04 -1.45 -14.12
N ALA A 236 24.62 -2.53 -14.63
CA ALA A 236 25.00 -2.72 -16.04
C ALA A 236 23.87 -2.69 -17.08
N LEU A 237 22.61 -2.47 -16.68
CA LEU A 237 21.46 -2.55 -17.58
C LEU A 237 20.83 -1.19 -17.93
N THR A 238 20.89 -0.17 -17.06
CA THR A 238 20.61 1.25 -17.38
C THR A 238 21.07 2.13 -16.20
N PRO A 239 21.90 3.16 -16.41
CA PRO A 239 22.22 4.12 -15.36
C PRO A 239 20.94 4.79 -14.83
N LEU A 240 20.73 4.74 -13.52
CA LEU A 240 19.62 5.44 -12.90
C LEU A 240 19.95 6.93 -12.82
N ALA A 241 19.35 7.74 -13.68
CA ALA A 241 19.62 9.18 -13.73
C ALA A 241 18.35 9.98 -14.00
N MET A 242 18.26 11.16 -13.37
CA MET A 242 17.30 12.18 -13.76
C MET A 242 17.83 12.88 -15.02
N THR A 243 17.31 12.49 -16.18
CA THR A 243 17.57 13.15 -17.47
C THR A 243 16.40 14.03 -17.88
N ALA A 244 16.57 14.82 -18.94
CA ALA A 244 15.49 15.66 -19.48
C ALA A 244 14.31 14.79 -19.95
N GLU A 245 14.57 13.66 -20.59
CA GLU A 245 13.57 12.72 -21.08
C GLU A 245 12.79 12.07 -19.93
N VAL A 246 13.48 11.72 -18.83
CA VAL A 246 12.81 11.19 -17.64
C VAL A 246 11.92 12.25 -17.00
N LEU A 247 12.38 13.50 -16.89
CA LEU A 247 11.56 14.58 -16.35
C LEU A 247 10.34 14.88 -17.24
N GLU A 248 10.49 14.82 -18.56
CA GLU A 248 9.39 14.98 -19.51
C GLU A 248 8.35 13.86 -19.36
N LEU A 249 8.80 12.60 -19.25
CA LEU A 249 7.91 11.46 -19.00
C LEU A 249 7.15 11.64 -17.68
N VAL A 250 7.84 11.98 -16.60
CA VAL A 250 7.24 12.23 -15.29
C VAL A 250 6.23 13.37 -15.36
N SER A 251 6.56 14.46 -16.07
CA SER A 251 5.67 15.61 -16.28
C SER A 251 4.40 15.23 -17.04
N ALA A 252 4.54 14.40 -18.09
CA ALA A 252 3.43 13.91 -18.89
C ALA A 252 2.48 13.02 -18.07
N VAL A 253 3.04 12.04 -17.34
CA VAL A 253 2.25 11.13 -16.48
C VAL A 253 1.60 11.89 -15.31
N ALA A 254 2.29 12.87 -14.74
CA ALA A 254 1.75 13.68 -13.65
C ALA A 254 0.71 14.71 -14.10
N GLU A 255 0.60 14.96 -15.41
CA GLU A 255 -0.20 16.01 -16.05
C GLU A 255 0.15 17.41 -15.52
N VAL A 256 1.43 17.65 -15.25
CA VAL A 256 1.92 18.94 -14.71
C VAL A 256 3.26 19.27 -15.35
N PRO A 257 3.47 20.49 -15.89
CA PRO A 257 4.74 20.88 -16.47
C PRO A 257 5.78 21.12 -15.36
N LEU A 258 6.62 20.12 -15.08
CA LEU A 258 7.64 20.21 -14.03
C LEU A 258 8.83 21.06 -14.50
N THR A 259 9.40 21.81 -13.58
CA THR A 259 10.69 22.48 -13.77
C THR A 259 11.64 21.93 -12.73
N ALA A 260 12.81 21.48 -13.13
CA ALA A 260 13.78 20.93 -12.20
C ALA A 260 15.19 21.42 -12.47
N THR A 261 16.01 21.47 -11.43
CA THR A 261 17.45 21.64 -11.54
C THR A 261 18.15 20.41 -11.00
N VAL A 262 19.32 20.08 -11.56
CA VAL A 262 20.08 18.89 -11.16
C VAL A 262 21.54 19.21 -10.94
N VAL A 263 22.11 18.65 -9.87
CA VAL A 263 23.55 18.66 -9.60
C VAL A 263 23.95 17.30 -9.04
N ALA A 264 25.09 16.77 -9.45
CA ALA A 264 25.61 15.50 -8.94
C ALA A 264 26.75 15.75 -7.95
N GLY A 265 26.87 14.88 -6.95
CA GLY A 265 28.03 14.89 -6.07
C GLY A 265 27.94 13.85 -4.96
N ARG A 266 28.96 13.84 -4.12
CA ARG A 266 29.07 12.86 -3.05
C ARG A 266 28.02 13.09 -1.97
N THR A 267 27.64 12.01 -1.29
CA THR A 267 26.62 12.01 -0.25
C THR A 267 26.89 13.01 0.87
N GLU A 268 28.16 13.24 1.23
CA GLU A 268 28.51 14.18 2.30
C GLU A 268 28.20 15.64 1.93
N ARG A 269 28.06 15.95 0.64
CA ARG A 269 27.76 17.29 0.13
C ARG A 269 26.29 17.51 -0.21
N ILE A 270 25.42 16.54 0.03
CA ILE A 270 23.97 16.67 -0.26
C ILE A 270 23.36 17.97 0.31
N PRO A 271 23.66 18.43 1.55
CA PRO A 271 23.13 19.69 2.05
C PRO A 271 23.50 20.90 1.18
N GLU A 272 24.78 21.02 0.81
CA GLU A 272 25.31 22.10 -0.04
C GLU A 272 24.72 22.03 -1.46
N LEU A 273 24.71 20.82 -2.03
CA LEU A 273 24.18 20.56 -3.38
C LEU A 273 22.68 20.86 -3.48
N ALA A 274 21.91 20.52 -2.43
CA ALA A 274 20.49 20.83 -2.37
C ALA A 274 20.25 22.35 -2.34
N ALA A 275 21.01 23.10 -1.54
CA ALA A 275 20.92 24.55 -1.52
C ALA A 275 21.20 25.15 -2.90
N ARG A 276 22.29 24.72 -3.56
CA ARG A 276 22.67 25.20 -4.89
C ARG A 276 21.63 24.86 -5.97
N ALA A 277 21.05 23.67 -5.91
CA ALA A 277 19.98 23.26 -6.83
C ALA A 277 18.73 24.14 -6.66
N HIS A 278 18.28 24.36 -5.43
CA HIS A 278 17.13 25.23 -5.14
C HIS A 278 17.39 26.69 -5.52
N GLU A 279 18.58 27.22 -5.28
CA GLU A 279 18.96 28.57 -5.72
C GLU A 279 18.88 28.73 -7.24
N LEU A 280 19.37 27.75 -8.02
CA LEU A 280 19.22 27.79 -9.48
C LEU A 280 17.75 27.66 -9.89
N LEU A 281 16.97 26.81 -9.21
CA LEU A 281 15.56 26.61 -9.52
C LEU A 281 14.78 27.92 -9.34
N ASP A 282 15.04 28.65 -8.27
CA ASP A 282 14.43 29.95 -8.01
C ASP A 282 14.81 30.99 -9.07
N ARG A 283 16.06 30.99 -9.55
CA ARG A 283 16.48 31.83 -10.68
C ARG A 283 15.74 31.47 -11.97
N VAL A 284 15.72 30.19 -12.35
CA VAL A 284 15.02 29.68 -13.54
C VAL A 284 13.53 30.07 -13.51
N ARG A 285 12.89 29.98 -12.34
CA ARG A 285 11.49 30.38 -12.15
C ARG A 285 11.29 31.89 -12.25
N LYS A 286 12.18 32.69 -11.66
CA LYS A 286 12.13 34.16 -11.74
C LYS A 286 12.28 34.66 -13.17
N ASP A 287 13.15 33.99 -13.93
CA ASP A 287 13.40 34.28 -15.34
C ASP A 287 12.29 33.75 -16.27
N ARG A 288 11.28 33.04 -15.72
CA ARG A 288 10.16 32.42 -16.46
C ARG A 288 10.62 31.52 -17.61
N ARG A 289 11.73 30.81 -17.40
CA ARG A 289 12.20 29.81 -18.35
C ARG A 289 11.14 28.70 -18.52
N PRO A 290 11.09 28.04 -19.69
CA PRO A 290 10.13 26.97 -19.92
C PRO A 290 10.36 25.80 -18.95
N PRO A 291 9.32 24.98 -18.70
CA PRO A 291 9.46 23.71 -17.98
C PRO A 291 10.55 22.83 -18.60
N GLY A 292 11.31 22.11 -17.77
CA GLY A 292 12.46 21.33 -18.21
C GLY A 292 13.49 21.10 -17.10
N LEU A 293 14.52 20.33 -17.43
CA LEU A 293 15.65 20.01 -16.55
C LEU A 293 16.83 20.94 -16.82
N TYR A 294 17.34 21.60 -15.78
CA TYR A 294 18.44 22.55 -15.88
C TYR A 294 19.64 22.09 -15.05
N PRO A 295 20.79 21.76 -15.68
CA PRO A 295 21.98 21.40 -14.92
C PRO A 295 22.52 22.62 -14.16
N VAL A 296 22.91 22.40 -12.92
CA VAL A 296 23.73 23.36 -12.18
C VAL A 296 25.17 23.17 -12.65
N GLU A 297 25.81 24.23 -13.14
CA GLU A 297 27.24 24.19 -13.44
C GLU A 297 28.00 23.74 -12.19
N SER A 298 28.69 22.60 -12.25
CA SER A 298 29.50 22.10 -11.14
C SER A 298 30.89 22.70 -11.24
N THR A 299 31.37 23.34 -10.17
CA THR A 299 32.74 23.87 -10.12
C THR A 299 33.78 22.79 -9.75
N ASP A 300 33.38 21.51 -9.74
CA ASP A 300 34.23 20.39 -9.31
C ASP A 300 34.59 19.45 -10.47
N PRO A 301 35.89 19.15 -10.68
CA PRO A 301 36.40 18.42 -11.86
C PRO A 301 36.22 16.89 -11.81
N VAL A 302 35.35 16.33 -10.96
CA VAL A 302 35.33 14.86 -10.70
C VAL A 302 34.36 14.07 -11.59
N VAL A 303 33.52 14.73 -12.41
CA VAL A 303 32.55 14.03 -13.28
C VAL A 303 32.95 14.03 -14.76
N GLU A 304 34.01 14.76 -15.16
CA GLU A 304 34.42 14.86 -16.58
C GLU A 304 35.39 13.75 -17.04
N ALA A 305 35.89 12.90 -16.12
CA ALA A 305 36.99 11.98 -16.44
C ALA A 305 36.58 10.61 -17.02
N ASP A 306 35.29 10.23 -17.03
CA ASP A 306 34.86 8.91 -17.56
C ASP A 306 34.22 8.99 -18.96
N ALA A 307 34.25 10.15 -19.63
CA ALA A 307 33.72 10.31 -20.99
C ALA A 307 34.78 10.36 -22.11
N VAL A 308 36.08 10.30 -21.78
CA VAL A 308 37.16 10.36 -22.79
C VAL A 308 38.06 9.13 -22.67
N GLY A 309 37.63 8.04 -23.30
CA GLY A 309 38.36 6.77 -23.30
C GLY A 309 37.93 5.78 -24.38
N ILE A 310 37.46 6.26 -25.54
CA ILE A 310 37.42 5.43 -26.76
C ILE A 310 38.28 6.15 -27.80
N GLY A 311 39.59 5.99 -27.63
CA GLY A 311 40.61 6.33 -28.60
C GLY A 311 41.30 5.05 -29.06
N ASP A 312 40.86 4.57 -30.22
CA ASP A 312 41.69 4.04 -31.30
C ASP A 312 42.92 3.20 -30.90
N ARG A 313 42.79 1.87 -31.06
CA ARG A 313 43.87 0.94 -31.45
C ARG A 313 43.31 -0.39 -31.89
#